data_AF-A0A2M7PKA9-F1
#
_entry.id   AF-A0A2M7PKA9-F1
#
_cell.length_a   1.000
_cell.length_b   1.000
_cell.length_c   1.000
_cell.angle_alpha   90.00
_cell.angle_beta   90.00
_cell.angle_gamma   90.00
#
_symmetry.space_group_name_H-M   'P 1'
#
loop_
_entity.id
_entity.type
_entity.pdbx_description
1 polymer ?
#
loop_
_entity_poly.entity_id
_entity_poly.type
_entity_poly.pdbx_seq_one_letter_code
_entity_poly.pdbx_strand_id
1 'polypeptide(L)'
;PQTPARQQVENRILAIENYYFVFKINEVKLDSLQKIDFDILINEAKSVLNFRFDQDSVPVIEVYSHTSRNGQIDANKNAARLRAEKFVDLMLHEGLPIETLVPKVIFVEDEKVPFPVRSVSFKVKYVNPAAL
;
A
#
# COMPACT_ATOMS: atom_id res chain seq x y z
N PRO A 1 -29.42 -8.43 -3.37
CA PRO A 1 -29.15 -7.41 -2.33
C PRO A 1 -27.98 -7.87 -1.43
N GLN A 2 -26.90 -7.09 -1.35
CA GLN A 2 -25.80 -7.40 -0.44
C GLN A 2 -26.19 -7.03 1.01
N THR A 3 -25.63 -7.73 2.00
CA THR A 3 -25.90 -7.47 3.42
C THR A 3 -25.13 -6.24 3.91
N PRO A 4 -25.66 -5.46 4.88
CA PRO A 4 -25.00 -4.25 5.40
C PRO A 4 -23.57 -4.48 5.90
N ALA A 5 -23.30 -5.65 6.50
CA ALA A 5 -21.97 -6.02 6.99
C ALA A 5 -20.96 -6.17 5.84
N ARG A 6 -21.36 -6.79 4.72
CA ARG A 6 -20.48 -6.95 3.55
C ARG A 6 -20.18 -5.60 2.91
N GLN A 7 -21.19 -4.75 2.78
CA GLN A 7 -21.03 -3.40 2.24
C GLN A 7 -20.12 -2.53 3.12
N GLN A 8 -20.20 -2.68 4.45
CA GLN A 8 -19.32 -1.97 5.38
C GLN A 8 -17.86 -2.42 5.26
N VAL A 9 -17.61 -3.71 5.06
CA VAL A 9 -16.27 -4.25 4.82
C VAL A 9 -15.72 -3.76 3.48
N GLU A 10 -16.51 -3.84 2.41
CA GLU A 10 -16.13 -3.33 1.08
C GLU A 10 -15.78 -1.82 1.14
N ASN A 11 -16.59 -1.01 1.84
CA ASN A 11 -16.30 0.42 2.02
C ASN A 11 -14.99 0.68 2.78
N ARG A 12 -14.65 -0.15 3.77
CA ARG A 12 -13.40 -0.01 4.52
C ARG A 12 -12.18 -0.49 3.71
N ILE A 13 -12.32 -1.52 2.88
CA ILE A 13 -11.25 -1.93 1.95
C ILE A 13 -10.98 -0.79 0.96
N LEU A 14 -12.02 -0.14 0.44
CA LEU A 14 -11.87 1.04 -0.41
C LEU A 14 -11.27 2.24 0.36
N ALA A 15 -11.46 2.32 1.68
CA ALA A 15 -10.84 3.35 2.50
C ALA A 15 -9.31 3.20 2.58
N ILE A 16 -8.80 1.96 2.68
CA ILE A 16 -7.36 1.65 2.61
C ILE A 16 -6.72 2.23 1.34
N GLU A 17 -7.41 2.15 0.20
CA GLU A 17 -6.91 2.64 -1.09
C GLU A 17 -6.90 4.18 -1.20
N ASN A 18 -7.56 4.90 -0.28
CA ASN A 18 -7.57 6.36 -0.25
C ASN A 18 -6.34 6.97 0.45
N TYR A 19 -5.56 6.16 1.18
CA TYR A 19 -4.36 6.64 1.86
C TYR A 19 -3.19 6.80 0.89
N TYR A 20 -2.41 7.87 1.11
CA TYR A 20 -1.09 8.01 0.50
C TYR A 20 -0.15 8.79 1.42
N PHE A 21 1.15 8.54 1.29
CA PHE A 21 2.19 9.12 2.14
C PHE A 21 3.24 9.79 1.27
N VAL A 22 3.66 11.01 1.59
CA VAL A 22 4.60 11.80 0.78
C VAL A 22 5.91 11.99 1.53
N PHE A 23 6.99 11.80 0.80
CA PHE A 23 8.33 11.76 1.36
C PHE A 23 9.26 12.80 0.76
N LYS A 24 10.22 13.21 1.60
CA LYS A 24 11.37 13.99 1.17
C LYS A 24 12.32 13.13 0.35
N ILE A 25 13.24 13.78 -0.36
CA ILE A 25 14.26 13.07 -1.13
C ILE A 25 15.12 12.20 -0.20
N ASN A 26 15.36 10.95 -0.59
CA ASN A 26 16.18 9.97 0.13
C ASN A 26 15.75 9.63 1.58
N GLU A 27 14.55 10.02 2.00
CA GLU A 27 14.05 9.77 3.35
C GLU A 27 12.71 9.05 3.29
N VAL A 28 12.53 8.01 4.12
CA VAL A 28 11.25 7.31 4.30
C VAL A 28 10.94 7.38 5.78
N LYS A 29 10.46 8.55 6.19
CA LYS A 29 10.16 8.86 7.58
C LYS A 29 8.80 9.54 7.61
N LEU A 30 7.88 8.93 8.35
CA LEU A 30 6.57 9.52 8.63
C LEU A 30 6.77 10.74 9.53
N ASP A 31 6.21 11.87 9.14
CA ASP A 31 6.02 12.98 10.06
C ASP A 31 4.88 12.71 11.04
N SER A 32 4.64 13.63 11.97
CA SER A 32 3.62 13.44 13.01
C SER A 32 2.20 13.25 12.47
N LEU A 33 1.84 13.89 11.35
CA LEU A 33 0.51 13.75 10.75
C LEU A 33 0.42 12.43 9.98
N GLN A 34 1.43 12.13 9.17
CA GLN A 34 1.54 10.85 8.45
C GLN A 34 1.58 9.66 9.41
N LYS A 35 2.10 9.82 10.62
CA LYS A 35 2.06 8.75 11.62
C LYS A 35 0.64 8.44 12.09
N ILE A 36 -0.21 9.47 12.27
CA ILE A 36 -1.62 9.27 12.64
C ILE A 36 -2.34 8.52 11.51
N ASP A 37 -2.18 8.98 10.27
CA ASP A 37 -2.80 8.34 9.11
C ASP A 37 -2.31 6.90 8.92
N PHE A 38 -1.02 6.66 9.19
CA PHE A 38 -0.43 5.31 9.18
C PHE A 38 -1.04 4.41 10.25
N ASP A 39 -1.17 4.88 11.49
CA ASP A 39 -1.79 4.11 12.57
C ASP A 39 -3.25 3.76 12.24
N ILE A 40 -3.99 4.66 11.59
CA ILE A 40 -5.36 4.39 11.13
C ILE A 40 -5.35 3.34 10.02
N LEU A 41 -4.51 3.50 8.99
CA LEU A 41 -4.36 2.53 7.90
C LEU A 41 -4.07 1.12 8.43
N ILE A 42 -3.14 0.99 9.39
CA ILE A 42 -2.77 -0.30 9.99
C ILE A 42 -3.94 -0.92 10.75
N ASN A 43 -4.66 -0.12 11.52
CA ASN A 43 -5.84 -0.59 12.25
C ASN A 43 -6.97 -1.02 11.30
N GLU A 44 -7.21 -0.25 10.24
CA GLU A 44 -8.15 -0.63 9.20
C GLU A 44 -7.75 -1.95 8.57
N ALA A 45 -6.52 -2.07 8.08
CA ALA A 45 -5.99 -3.28 7.45
C ALA A 45 -6.16 -4.51 8.35
N LYS A 46 -5.74 -4.46 9.61
CA LYS A 46 -5.90 -5.58 10.56
C LYS A 46 -7.36 -5.91 10.89
N SER A 47 -8.25 -4.91 10.87
CA SER A 47 -9.65 -5.10 11.25
C SER A 47 -10.51 -5.68 10.12
N VAL A 48 -10.16 -5.41 8.86
CA VAL A 48 -10.99 -5.79 7.70
C VAL A 48 -10.38 -6.84 6.82
N LEU A 49 -9.06 -6.97 6.81
CA LEU A 49 -8.37 -7.96 5.99
C LEU A 49 -8.10 -9.20 6.84
N ASN A 50 -8.65 -10.32 6.37
CA ASN A 50 -8.37 -11.61 6.96
C ASN A 50 -7.17 -12.23 6.24
N PHE A 51 -5.99 -12.15 6.86
CA PHE A 51 -4.75 -12.65 6.29
C PHE A 51 -4.55 -14.16 6.53
N ARG A 52 -5.57 -14.91 6.95
CA ARG A 52 -5.47 -16.36 7.10
C ARG A 52 -5.45 -17.03 5.73
N PHE A 53 -4.49 -17.95 5.56
CA PHE A 53 -4.30 -18.72 4.34
C PHE A 53 -5.23 -19.92 4.16
N ASP A 54 -6.14 -20.15 5.11
CA ASP A 54 -7.14 -21.21 5.05
C ASP A 54 -8.38 -20.83 4.21
N GLN A 55 -8.31 -19.69 3.52
CA GLN A 55 -9.40 -19.11 2.74
C GLN A 55 -9.15 -19.26 1.24
N ASP A 56 -10.24 -19.31 0.47
CA ASP A 56 -10.19 -19.41 -1.00
C ASP A 56 -9.45 -18.23 -1.65
N SER A 57 -9.35 -17.09 -0.95
CA SER A 57 -8.61 -15.91 -1.40
C SER A 57 -8.05 -15.12 -0.22
N VAL A 58 -6.76 -14.80 -0.28
CA VAL A 58 -6.04 -13.98 0.72
C VAL A 58 -5.91 -12.55 0.20
N PRO A 59 -6.18 -11.53 1.04
CA PRO A 59 -5.94 -10.15 0.68
C PRO A 59 -4.44 -9.85 0.61
N VAL A 60 -4.03 -9.23 -0.49
CA VAL A 60 -2.69 -8.74 -0.76
C VAL A 60 -2.77 -7.23 -0.93
N ILE A 61 -1.93 -6.50 -0.20
CA ILE A 61 -1.77 -5.07 -0.29
C ILE A 61 -0.57 -4.79 -1.21
N GLU A 62 -0.85 -4.26 -2.39
CA GLU A 62 0.18 -3.72 -3.27
C GLU A 62 0.57 -2.32 -2.79
N VAL A 63 1.84 -2.15 -2.42
CA VAL A 63 2.41 -0.90 -1.91
C VAL A 63 3.11 -0.19 -3.07
N TYR A 64 2.43 0.77 -3.69
CA TYR A 64 2.90 1.47 -4.87
C TYR A 64 3.74 2.69 -4.50
N SER A 65 5.04 2.67 -4.75
CA SER A 65 5.87 3.87 -4.69
C SER A 65 5.89 4.61 -6.02
N HIS A 66 5.46 5.87 -5.97
CA HIS A 66 5.33 6.78 -7.11
C HIS A 66 6.62 7.54 -7.38
N THR A 67 7.02 7.58 -8.65
CA THR A 67 8.21 8.30 -9.13
C THR A 67 7.97 8.89 -10.50
N SER A 68 8.92 9.62 -11.05
CA SER A 68 8.79 10.26 -12.38
C SER A 68 9.85 9.76 -13.35
N ARG A 69 9.50 9.73 -14.64
CA ARG A 69 10.45 9.52 -15.74
C ARG A 69 11.31 10.75 -16.03
N ASN A 70 10.99 11.90 -15.43
CA ASN A 70 11.77 13.11 -15.60
C ASN A 70 13.15 12.99 -14.91
N GLY A 71 14.21 13.36 -15.63
CA GLY A 71 15.60 13.27 -15.17
C GLY A 71 16.20 11.86 -15.28
N GLN A 72 16.88 11.40 -14.24
CA GLN A 72 17.58 10.11 -14.22
C GLN A 72 16.61 8.97 -13.87
N ILE A 73 16.00 8.37 -14.91
CA ILE A 73 14.95 7.34 -14.78
C ILE A 73 15.36 6.17 -13.87
N ASP A 74 16.56 5.60 -14.07
CA ASP A 74 17.01 4.43 -13.30
C ASP A 74 17.24 4.77 -11.82
N ALA A 75 17.80 5.95 -11.54
CA ALA A 75 17.97 6.45 -10.18
C ALA A 75 16.62 6.66 -9.50
N ASN A 76 15.65 7.25 -10.22
CA ASN A 76 14.29 7.48 -9.75
C ASN A 76 13.57 6.16 -9.45
N LYS A 77 13.74 5.14 -10.30
CA LYS A 77 13.17 3.81 -10.12
C LYS A 77 13.79 3.10 -8.92
N ASN A 78 15.10 3.16 -8.75
CA ASN A 78 15.78 2.56 -7.61
C ASN A 78 15.38 3.24 -6.29
N ALA A 79 15.30 4.58 -6.27
CA ALA A 79 14.85 5.32 -5.10
C ALA A 79 13.40 4.98 -4.72
N ALA A 80 12.53 4.80 -5.72
CA ALA A 80 11.14 4.36 -5.50
C ALA A 80 11.06 2.92 -4.96
N ARG A 81 11.87 2.01 -5.49
CA ARG A 81 11.95 0.63 -4.99
C ARG A 81 12.32 0.61 -3.51
N LEU A 82 13.41 1.30 -3.15
CA LEU A 82 13.86 1.41 -1.75
C LEU A 82 12.80 2.07 -0.85
N ARG A 83 12.01 3.01 -1.40
CA ARG A 83 10.91 3.62 -0.66
C ARG A 83 9.80 2.61 -0.37
N ALA A 84 9.36 1.86 -1.37
CA ALA A 84 8.33 0.83 -1.19
C ALA A 84 8.80 -0.23 -0.19
N GLU A 85 10.03 -0.72 -0.31
CA GLU A 85 10.62 -1.69 0.63
C GLU A 85 10.65 -1.17 2.06
N LYS A 86 11.16 0.05 2.29
CA LYS A 86 11.18 0.65 3.63
C LYS A 86 9.77 0.89 4.19
N PHE A 87 8.80 1.23 3.34
CA PHE A 87 7.43 1.40 3.79
C PHE A 87 6.79 0.05 4.17
N VAL A 88 7.07 -1.00 3.40
CA VAL A 88 6.70 -2.37 3.76
C VAL A 88 7.31 -2.73 5.11
N ASP A 89 8.58 -2.43 5.37
CA ASP A 89 9.19 -2.68 6.68
C ASP A 89 8.45 -2.00 7.83
N LEU A 90 7.92 -0.78 7.63
CA LEU A 90 7.07 -0.12 8.64
C LEU A 90 5.79 -0.93 8.89
N MET A 91 5.12 -1.38 7.83
CA MET A 91 3.91 -2.19 7.92
C MET A 91 4.16 -3.55 8.58
N LEU A 92 5.32 -4.17 8.31
CA LEU A 92 5.78 -5.41 8.93
C LEU A 92 6.03 -5.25 10.42
N HIS A 93 6.68 -4.16 10.84
CA HIS A 93 6.91 -3.89 12.26
C HIS A 93 5.61 -3.69 13.03
N GLU A 94 4.56 -3.21 12.37
CA GLU A 94 3.22 -3.16 12.94
C GLU A 94 2.52 -4.52 12.92
N GLY A 95 3.10 -5.58 12.38
CA GLY A 95 2.57 -6.94 12.45
C GLY A 95 1.65 -7.33 11.28
N LEU A 96 1.71 -6.63 10.14
CA LEU A 96 1.13 -7.15 8.91
C LEU A 96 2.01 -8.27 8.33
N PRO A 97 1.45 -9.35 7.77
CA PRO A 97 2.24 -10.48 7.27
C PRO A 97 2.97 -10.17 5.95
N ILE A 98 4.24 -10.56 5.82
CA ILE A 98 5.09 -10.19 4.68
C ILE A 98 4.62 -10.73 3.34
N GLU A 99 4.11 -11.96 3.35
CA GLU A 99 3.41 -12.61 2.25
C GLU A 99 2.27 -11.79 1.62
N THR A 100 1.69 -10.85 2.36
CA THR A 100 0.52 -10.06 1.95
C THR A 100 0.91 -8.67 1.50
N LEU A 101 2.19 -8.30 1.57
CA LEU A 101 2.69 -6.97 1.21
C LEU A 101 3.56 -7.07 -0.03
N VAL A 102 3.14 -6.43 -1.12
CA VAL A 102 3.85 -6.50 -2.40
C VAL A 102 4.31 -5.10 -2.80
N PRO A 103 5.61 -4.79 -2.68
CA PRO A 103 6.14 -3.50 -3.12
C PRO A 103 6.11 -3.40 -4.65
N LYS A 104 5.65 -2.26 -5.16
CA LYS A 104 5.60 -1.92 -6.59
C LYS A 104 6.19 -0.53 -6.81
N VAL A 105 6.74 -0.32 -8.00
CA VAL A 105 7.17 0.99 -8.47
C VAL A 105 6.31 1.37 -9.66
N ILE A 106 5.80 2.60 -9.65
CA ILE A 106 5.01 3.14 -10.74
C ILE A 106 5.47 4.56 -11.06
N PHE A 107 5.41 4.90 -12.35
CA PHE A 107 5.66 6.24 -12.84
C PHE A 107 4.35 7.02 -12.81
N VAL A 108 4.37 8.22 -12.23
CA VAL A 108 3.18 9.10 -12.15
C VAL A 108 2.63 9.46 -13.53
N GLU A 109 3.48 9.38 -14.57
CA GLU A 109 3.09 9.58 -15.96
C GLU A 109 2.22 8.44 -16.52
N ASP A 110 2.25 7.25 -15.92
CA ASP A 110 1.48 6.07 -16.32
C ASP A 110 0.17 5.92 -15.49
N GLU A 111 -0.03 6.78 -14.49
CA GLU A 111 -1.17 6.74 -13.57
C GLU A 111 -2.40 7.46 -14.12
N LYS A 112 -3.59 6.88 -13.87
CA LYS A 112 -4.87 7.54 -14.18
C LYS A 112 -5.26 8.56 -13.11
N VAL A 113 -4.86 8.29 -11.86
CA VAL A 113 -5.12 9.14 -10.70
C VAL A 113 -3.83 9.89 -10.36
N PRO A 114 -3.87 11.23 -10.22
CA PRO A 114 -2.66 11.99 -9.98
C PRO A 114 -2.15 11.75 -8.56
N PHE A 115 -1.05 11.00 -8.44
CA PHE A 115 -0.26 10.92 -7.21
C PHE A 115 0.98 11.82 -7.29
N PRO A 116 1.40 12.45 -6.18
CA PRO A 116 2.63 13.21 -6.16
C PRO A 116 3.84 12.28 -6.31
N VAL A 117 4.91 12.77 -6.93
CA VAL A 117 6.19 12.05 -6.90
C VAL A 117 6.68 11.89 -5.47
N ARG A 118 7.47 10.83 -5.24
CA ARG A 118 7.99 10.50 -3.91
C ARG A 118 6.88 10.19 -2.91
N SER A 119 5.83 9.53 -3.37
CA SER A 119 4.76 9.07 -2.50
C SER A 119 4.60 7.56 -2.51
N VAL A 120 3.84 7.05 -1.55
CA VAL A 120 3.38 5.65 -1.49
C VAL A 120 1.86 5.65 -1.42
N SER A 121 1.21 4.79 -2.19
CA SER A 121 -0.22 4.50 -2.09
C SER A 121 -0.48 2.99 -2.10
N PHE A 122 -1.75 2.59 -1.95
CA PHE A 122 -2.13 1.20 -1.72
C PHE A 122 -3.21 0.74 -2.69
N LYS A 123 -3.18 -0.55 -3.00
CA LYS A 123 -4.28 -1.27 -3.64
C LYS A 123 -4.46 -2.62 -2.98
N VAL A 124 -5.70 -3.04 -2.75
CA VAL A 124 -5.99 -4.35 -2.19
C VAL A 124 -6.48 -5.28 -3.29
N LYS A 125 -5.85 -6.46 -3.39
CA LYS A 125 -6.26 -7.54 -4.29
C LYS A 125 -6.53 -8.79 -3.50
N TYR A 126 -7.50 -9.58 -3.94
CA TYR A 126 -7.75 -10.90 -3.41
C TYR A 126 -7.13 -11.93 -4.34
N VAL A 127 -6.17 -12.69 -3.83
CA VAL A 127 -5.43 -13.68 -4.60
C VAL A 127 -5.74 -15.07 -4.06
N ASN A 128 -6.02 -16.02 -4.94
CA ASN A 128 -6.20 -17.41 -4.54
C ASN A 128 -4.82 -18.01 -4.17
N PRO A 129 -4.63 -18.48 -2.92
CA PRO A 129 -3.36 -19.04 -2.49
C PRO A 129 -2.88 -20.25 -3.31
N ALA A 130 -3.80 -21.01 -3.90
CA ALA A 130 -3.46 -22.16 -4.75
C ALA A 130 -2.96 -21.76 -6.15
N ALA A 131 -3.02 -20.47 -6.50
CA ALA A 131 -2.55 -19.91 -7.77
C ALA A 131 -1.26 -19.07 -7.62
N LEU A 132 -0.72 -18.97 -6.40
CA LEU A 132 0.60 -18.38 -6.10
C LEU A 132 1.69 -19.45 -6.19
#